data_AF-A0A0S7WGS2-F1
#
_entry.id   AF-A0A0S7WGS2-F1
#
_cell.length_a   1.000
_cell.length_b   1.000
_cell.length_c   1.000
_cell.angle_alpha   90.00
_cell.angle_beta   90.00
_cell.angle_gamma   90.00
#
_symmetry.space_group_name_H-M   'P 1'
#
loop_
_entity.id
_entity.type
_entity.pdbx_description
1 polymer ?
#
loop_
_entity_poly.entity_id
_entity_poly.type
_entity_poly.pdbx_seq_one_letter_code
_entity_poly.pdbx_strand_id
1 'polypeptide(L)' 'MEKVRQARELTTRPILMGSGTTAENIADFLQYADGAIVGSSLKVDGVAENPVDVERVKQYMGVVRTVR' A
#
# COMPACT_ATOMS: atom_id res chain seq x y z
N MET A 1 0.53 -4.72 -10.52
CA MET A 1 2.01 -4.74 -10.54
C MET A 1 2.59 -4.23 -11.86
N GLU A 2 2.24 -4.82 -13.01
CA GLU A 2 2.87 -4.46 -14.30
C GLU A 2 2.88 -2.95 -14.62
N LYS A 3 1.76 -2.25 -14.43
CA LYS A 3 1.72 -0.78 -14.67
C LYS A 3 2.67 0.02 -13.77
N VAL A 4 2.88 -0.43 -12.53
CA VAL A 4 3.76 0.25 -11.56
C VAL A 4 5.22 0.00 -11.91
N ARG A 5 5.54 -1.23 -12.33
CA ARG A 5 6.87 -1.59 -12.88
C ARG A 5 7.20 -0.75 -14.12
N GLN A 6 6.28 -0.67 -15.08
CA GLN A 6 6.45 0.17 -16.27
C GLN A 6 6.62 1.65 -15.91
N ALA A 7 5.82 2.17 -14.97
CA ALA A 7 5.98 3.54 -14.51
C ALA A 7 7.39 3.78 -13.93
N ARG A 8 7.92 2.86 -13.11
CA ARG A 8 9.27 2.93 -12.55
C ARG A 8 10.37 2.97 -13.61
N GLU A 9 10.17 2.35 -14.77
CA GLU A 9 11.11 2.40 -15.89
C GLU A 9 11.07 3.72 -16.67
N LEU A 10 9.95 4.46 -16.58
CA LEU A 10 9.69 5.68 -17.36
C LEU A 10 9.93 6.99 -16.60
N THR A 11 10.17 6.94 -15.28
CA THR A 11 10.37 8.15 -14.46
C THR A 11 11.42 7.95 -13.37
N THR A 12 12.09 9.04 -13.01
CA THR A 12 12.96 9.13 -11.83
C THR A 12 12.28 9.80 -10.63
N ARG A 13 11.03 10.27 -10.80
CA ARG A 13 10.24 10.85 -9.71
C ARG A 13 9.67 9.76 -8.79
N PRO A 14 9.45 10.06 -7.49
CA PRO A 14 8.83 9.12 -6.57
C PRO A 14 7.46 8.62 -7.06
N ILE A 15 7.21 7.32 -6.91
CA ILE A 15 5.95 6.69 -7.27
C ILE A 15 5.21 6.30 -6.00
N LEU A 16 4.00 6.80 -5.83
CA LEU A 16 3.10 6.41 -4.74
C LEU A 16 1.92 5.62 -5.29
N MET A 17 1.60 4.50 -4.66
CA MET A 17 0.32 3.84 -4.87
C MET A 17 -0.80 4.71 -4.31
N GLY A 18 -1.79 5.05 -5.14
CA GLY A 18 -2.88 5.96 -4.73
C GLY A 18 -4.02 5.28 -3.96
N SER A 19 -4.27 3.99 -4.20
CA SER A 19 -5.33 3.21 -3.54
C SER A 19 -5.15 1.71 -3.79
N GLY A 20 -6.02 0.89 -3.17
CA GLY A 20 -6.12 -0.56 -3.44
C GLY A 20 -5.04 -1.42 -2.78
N THR A 21 -4.21 -0.84 -1.90
CA THR A 21 -3.22 -1.60 -1.14
C THR A 21 -3.82 -2.25 0.09
N THR A 22 -3.40 -3.47 0.36
CA THR A 22 -3.79 -4.29 1.51
C THR A 22 -2.55 -4.96 2.11
N ALA A 23 -2.69 -5.61 3.27
CA ALA A 23 -1.56 -6.32 3.88
C ALA A 23 -1.04 -7.45 2.98
N GLU A 24 -1.90 -8.03 2.15
CA GLU A 24 -1.59 -9.15 1.26
C GLU A 24 -0.79 -8.72 0.01
N ASN A 25 -0.90 -7.45 -0.42
CA ASN A 25 -0.33 -7.02 -1.71
C ASN A 25 0.68 -5.86 -1.62
N ILE A 26 0.82 -5.22 -0.45
CA ILE A 26 1.66 -4.02 -0.33
C ILE A 26 3.14 -4.32 -0.59
N ALA A 27 3.65 -5.47 -0.16
CA ALA A 27 5.04 -5.86 -0.39
C ALA A 27 5.39 -5.88 -1.89
N ASP A 28 4.52 -6.47 -2.70
CA ASP A 28 4.69 -6.57 -4.16
C ASP A 28 4.69 -5.18 -4.83
N PHE A 29 3.82 -4.27 -4.38
CA PHE A 29 3.80 -2.91 -4.91
C PHE A 29 5.05 -2.14 -4.53
N LEU A 30 5.54 -2.28 -3.29
CA LEU A 30 6.71 -1.57 -2.79
C LEU A 30 8.04 -2.02 -3.42
N GLN A 31 8.05 -3.12 -4.19
CA GLN A 31 9.18 -3.47 -5.06
C GLN A 31 9.46 -2.40 -6.13
N TYR A 32 8.41 -1.71 -6.59
CA TYR A 32 8.50 -0.74 -7.69
C TYR A 32 8.08 0.68 -7.28
N ALA A 33 7.15 0.80 -6.33
CA ALA A 33 6.70 2.06 -5.76
C ALA A 33 7.52 2.44 -4.51
N ASP A 34 7.63 3.73 -4.25
CA ASP A 34 8.37 4.29 -3.12
C ASP A 34 7.46 4.50 -1.88
N GLY A 35 6.15 4.36 -2.05
CA GLY A 35 5.19 4.42 -0.94
C GLY A 35 3.75 4.14 -1.37
N ALA A 36 2.82 4.29 -0.44
CA ALA A 36 1.40 4.09 -0.67
C ALA A 36 0.54 5.05 0.18
N ILE A 37 -0.57 5.49 -0.40
CA ILE A 37 -1.68 6.16 0.26
C ILE A 37 -2.76 5.10 0.44
N VAL A 38 -3.14 4.83 1.69
CA VAL A 38 -4.00 3.71 2.06
C VAL A 38 -5.12 4.20 2.97
N GLY A 39 -6.33 3.69 2.75
CA GLY A 39 -7.55 4.14 3.42
C GLY A 39 -8.40 2.97 3.87
N SER A 40 -9.39 2.59 3.05
CA SER A 40 -10.43 1.61 3.38
C SER A 40 -9.90 0.29 3.95
N SER A 41 -8.78 -0.24 3.46
CA SER A 41 -8.20 -1.50 3.97
C SER A 41 -7.72 -1.42 5.43
N LEU A 42 -7.54 -0.21 5.98
CA LEU A 42 -7.22 0.02 7.39
C LEU A 42 -8.45 0.34 8.24
N LYS A 43 -9.65 0.45 7.64
CA LYS A 43 -10.90 0.72 8.37
C LYS A 43 -11.60 -0.58 8.76
N VAL A 44 -12.40 -0.51 9.82
CA VAL A 44 -13.29 -1.61 10.21
C VAL A 44 -14.17 -2.00 9.01
N ASP A 45 -14.21 -3.29 8.69
CA ASP A 45 -14.94 -3.90 7.58
C ASP A 45 -14.61 -3.37 6.18
N GLY A 46 -13.50 -2.63 6.00
CA GLY A 46 -13.14 -2.09 4.70
C GLY A 46 -13.98 -0.89 4.26
N VAL A 47 -14.77 -0.28 5.15
CA VAL A 47 -15.68 0.82 4.83
C VAL A 47 -15.03 2.16 5.18
N ALA A 48 -14.99 3.11 4.25
CA ALA A 48 -14.19 4.34 4.39
C ALA A 48 -14.63 5.22 5.56
N GLU A 49 -15.93 5.24 5.82
CA GLU A 49 -16.62 6.01 6.87
C GLU A 49 -16.38 5.44 8.27
N ASN A 50 -15.99 4.16 8.35
CA ASN A 50 -15.76 3.50 9.62
C ASN A 50 -14.46 3.98 10.32
N PRO A 51 -14.33 3.77 11.63
CA PRO A 51 -13.09 4.03 12.35
C PRO A 51 -11.94 3.17 11.81
N VAL A 52 -10.71 3.62 12.06
CA VAL A 52 -9.49 2.85 11.79
C VAL A 52 -9.44 1.65 12.72
N ASP A 53 -9.11 0.49 12.16
CA ASP A 53 -8.88 -0.76 12.88
C ASP A 53 -7.38 -0.90 13.17
N VAL A 54 -7.00 -0.81 14.44
CA VAL A 54 -5.60 -0.84 14.87
C VAL A 54 -4.90 -2.15 14.50
N GLU A 55 -5.60 -3.29 14.53
CA GLU A 55 -5.00 -4.57 14.20
C GLU A 55 -4.72 -4.66 12.70
N ARG A 56 -5.60 -4.14 11.85
CA ARG A 56 -5.35 -4.02 10.41
C ARG A 56 -4.14 -3.12 10.11
N VAL A 57 -3.98 -2.01 10.84
CA VAL A 57 -2.80 -1.13 10.71
C VAL A 57 -1.53 -1.89 11.09
N LYS A 58 -1.53 -2.62 12.21
CA LYS A 58 -0.38 -3.41 12.64
C LYS A 58 -0.02 -4.49 11.62
N GLN A 59 -1.01 -5.19 11.07
CA GLN A 59 -0.80 -6.21 10.03
C GLN A 59 -0.18 -5.59 8.77
N TYR A 60 -0.77 -4.51 8.26
CA TYR A 60 -0.26 -3.80 7.08
C TYR A 60 1.17 -3.30 7.30
N MET A 61 1.43 -2.60 8.40
CA MET A 61 2.76 -2.07 8.72
C MET A 61 3.77 -3.17 9.05
N GLY A 62 3.33 -4.30 9.58
CA GLY A 62 4.15 -5.49 9.77
C GLY A 62 4.75 -5.96 8.45
N VAL A 63 3.94 -6.02 7.39
CA VAL A 63 4.40 -6.37 6.03
C VAL A 63 5.27 -5.26 5.43
N VAL A 64 4.89 -3.98 5.57
CA VAL A 64 5.71 -2.85 5.05
C VAL A 64 7.13 -2.89 5.63
N ARG A 65 7.28 -3.14 6.93
CA ARG A 65 8.58 -3.18 7.62
C ARG A 65 9.49 -4.33 7.18
N THR A 66 8.99 -5.34 6.46
CA THR A 66 9.87 -6.39 5.92
C THR A 66 10.55 -5.96 4.62
N VAL A 67 10.08 -4.89 3.98
CA VAL A 67 10.57 -4.42 2.67
C VAL A 67 11.07 -2.97 2.67
N ARG A 68 10.88 -2.21 3.75
CA ARG A 68 11.28 -0.80 3.92
C ARG A 68 11.74 -0.53 5.35
#